data_AF-A0A7V6UAK2-F1
#
_entry.id   AF-A0A7V6UAK2-F1
#
_cell.length_a   1.000
_cell.length_b   1.000
_cell.length_c   1.000
_cell.angle_alpha   90.00
_cell.angle_beta   90.00
_cell.angle_gamma   90.00
#
_symmetry.space_group_name_H-M   'P 1'
#
loop_
_entity.id
_entity.type
_entity.pdbx_description
1 polymer ?
#
loop_
_entity_poly.entity_id
_entity_poly.type
_entity_poly.pdbx_seq_one_letter_code
_entity_poly.pdbx_strand_id
1 'polypeptide(L)'
;MFFKSVANGIPASQAELDMMTDLVRRIREMLELEGEKKGEPILLSVRVPDSVEYCKVIGIDIEKWLSEGLIDIMVVSSYLQLNYWEYSVSLGHKYGVKVYPSLDEIRIPDQEAKALRSSPESYRGLAMNVWSSGADGVLLFNYFLHLDSNRVKLLNEAHDPEILKGLEKFYFASMRGKGGIAGGGYPHEQFMNIPSLNPASPININPGEEVTIPIKIGDDVKWGVKEKIFANIKLFLRFKQVPDEKAVMVKFNGNILNNPCKDSDKIIFDVKDDYVVKESNMVSFQLAAGYNKTATLTDLYVRIRYN
;
A
#
# COMPACT_ATOMS: atom_id res chain seq x y z
N MET A 1 -11.50 -16.43 -9.98
CA MET A 1 -11.55 -17.52 -8.97
C MET A 1 -11.09 -18.80 -9.62
N PHE A 2 -10.31 -19.63 -8.92
CA PHE A 2 -9.68 -20.81 -9.52
C PHE A 2 -10.56 -22.08 -9.46
N PHE A 3 -11.39 -22.18 -8.43
CA PHE A 3 -12.24 -23.36 -8.18
C PHE A 3 -13.71 -22.97 -8.08
N LYS A 4 -14.60 -23.91 -8.45
CA LYS A 4 -16.05 -23.72 -8.35
C LYS A 4 -16.54 -23.62 -6.89
N SER A 5 -15.84 -24.24 -5.94
CA SER A 5 -16.12 -24.08 -4.49
C SER A 5 -15.97 -22.62 -4.06
N VAL A 6 -14.79 -22.05 -4.30
CA VAL A 6 -14.46 -20.63 -4.06
C VAL A 6 -15.41 -19.73 -4.83
N ALA A 7 -15.69 -20.13 -6.09
CA ALA A 7 -16.88 -19.81 -6.90
C ALA A 7 -18.11 -19.30 -6.15
N ASN A 8 -18.51 -20.15 -5.19
CA ASN A 8 -19.76 -20.10 -4.46
C ASN A 8 -19.55 -19.65 -2.99
N GLY A 9 -18.43 -19.01 -2.69
CA GLY A 9 -18.11 -18.52 -1.34
C GLY A 9 -17.65 -19.58 -0.36
N ILE A 10 -17.24 -20.77 -0.85
CA ILE A 10 -16.71 -21.85 -0.01
C ILE A 10 -15.18 -21.82 -0.09
N PRO A 11 -14.43 -21.79 1.03
CA PRO A 11 -12.97 -21.87 1.00
C PRO A 11 -12.46 -23.09 0.22
N ALA A 12 -11.34 -22.94 -0.49
CA ALA A 12 -10.70 -24.05 -1.16
C ALA A 12 -10.36 -25.17 -0.16
N SER A 13 -10.64 -26.41 -0.56
CA SER A 13 -10.27 -27.61 0.18
C SER A 13 -8.78 -27.93 0.01
N GLN A 14 -8.24 -28.80 0.87
CA GLN A 14 -6.86 -29.29 0.72
C GLN A 14 -6.64 -29.97 -0.65
N ALA A 15 -7.62 -30.75 -1.13
CA ALA A 15 -7.54 -31.37 -2.44
C ALA A 15 -7.41 -30.34 -3.57
N GLU A 16 -8.13 -29.22 -3.48
CA GLU A 16 -8.04 -28.14 -4.48
C GLU A 16 -6.69 -27.39 -4.39
N LEU A 17 -6.17 -27.16 -3.18
CA LEU A 17 -4.83 -26.61 -2.99
C LEU A 17 -3.75 -27.51 -3.60
N ASP A 18 -3.86 -28.82 -3.39
CA ASP A 18 -2.94 -29.81 -3.97
C ASP A 18 -3.07 -29.84 -5.49
N MET A 19 -4.28 -29.79 -6.05
CA MET A 19 -4.50 -29.71 -7.50
C MET A 19 -3.83 -28.49 -8.15
N MET A 20 -3.95 -27.31 -7.54
CA MET A 20 -3.27 -26.12 -8.05
C MET A 20 -1.76 -26.23 -7.90
N THR A 21 -1.28 -26.77 -6.79
CA THR A 21 0.15 -26.95 -6.54
C THR A 21 0.77 -27.94 -7.53
N ASP A 22 0.08 -29.04 -7.84
CA ASP A 22 0.49 -30.02 -8.85
C ASP A 22 0.58 -29.40 -10.25
N LEU A 23 -0.32 -28.48 -10.58
CA LEU A 23 -0.22 -27.71 -11.83
C LEU A 23 1.05 -26.86 -11.86
N VAL A 24 1.35 -26.11 -10.79
CA VAL A 24 2.57 -25.28 -10.72
C VAL A 24 3.82 -26.16 -10.77
N ARG A 25 3.82 -27.32 -10.10
CA ARG A 25 4.94 -28.27 -10.14
C ARG A 25 5.22 -28.77 -11.56
N ARG A 26 4.17 -29.15 -12.30
CA ARG A 26 4.30 -29.55 -13.72
C ARG A 26 4.82 -28.41 -14.60
N ILE A 27 4.43 -27.17 -14.32
CA ILE A 27 4.98 -25.99 -15.03
C ILE A 27 6.47 -25.87 -14.72
N ARG A 28 6.89 -25.92 -13.45
CA ARG A 28 8.30 -25.87 -13.05
C ARG A 28 9.13 -26.96 -13.72
N GLU A 29 8.67 -28.21 -13.71
CA GLU A 29 9.34 -29.34 -14.38
C GLU A 29 9.54 -29.09 -15.88
N MET A 30 8.51 -28.57 -16.55
CA MET A 30 8.61 -28.21 -17.98
C MET A 30 9.63 -27.08 -18.21
N LEU A 31 9.63 -26.05 -17.37
CA LEU A 31 10.56 -24.93 -17.48
C LEU A 31 12.02 -25.35 -17.25
N GLU A 32 12.29 -26.31 -16.34
CA GLU A 32 13.63 -26.90 -16.18
C GLU A 32 14.06 -27.65 -17.44
N LEU A 33 13.22 -28.55 -17.96
CA LEU A 33 13.53 -29.33 -19.16
C LEU A 33 13.80 -28.45 -20.38
N GLU A 34 12.98 -27.42 -20.60
CA GLU A 34 13.16 -26.50 -21.73
C GLU A 34 14.33 -25.53 -21.52
N GLY A 35 14.59 -25.12 -20.27
CA GLY A 35 15.76 -24.30 -19.94
C GLY A 35 17.08 -25.05 -20.18
N GLU A 36 17.14 -26.33 -19.78
CA GLU A 36 18.30 -27.19 -19.99
C GLU A 36 18.60 -27.41 -21.48
N LYS A 37 17.55 -27.64 -22.29
CA LYS A 37 17.68 -27.73 -23.77
C LYS A 37 18.21 -26.46 -24.40
N LYS A 38 17.84 -25.29 -23.88
CA LYS A 38 18.30 -23.99 -24.38
C LYS A 38 19.68 -23.59 -23.83
N GLY A 39 20.12 -24.19 -22.73
CA GLY A 39 21.30 -23.78 -21.99
C GLY A 39 21.12 -22.48 -21.19
N GLU A 40 19.87 -22.05 -20.96
CA GLU A 40 19.54 -20.85 -20.18
C GLU A 40 18.31 -21.12 -19.27
N PRO A 41 18.31 -20.67 -17.99
CA PRO A 41 17.15 -20.86 -17.12
C PRO A 41 15.92 -20.10 -17.59
N ILE A 42 14.74 -20.73 -17.52
CA ILE A 42 13.45 -20.05 -17.70
C ILE A 42 12.81 -19.86 -16.32
N LEU A 43 12.69 -18.61 -15.89
CA LEU A 43 12.17 -18.26 -14.56
C LEU A 43 10.64 -18.26 -14.54
N LEU A 44 10.06 -18.68 -13.41
CA LEU A 44 8.63 -18.62 -13.14
C LEU A 44 8.32 -17.48 -12.16
N SER A 45 7.56 -16.49 -12.65
CA SER A 45 6.96 -15.47 -11.80
C SER A 45 5.47 -15.74 -11.59
N VAL A 46 5.00 -15.54 -10.36
CA VAL A 46 3.57 -15.58 -10.02
C VAL A 46 3.12 -14.26 -9.43
N ARG A 47 1.85 -13.91 -9.66
CA ARG A 47 1.19 -12.75 -9.05
C ARG A 47 0.08 -13.21 -8.13
N VAL A 48 0.19 -12.90 -6.85
CA VAL A 48 -0.69 -13.41 -5.80
C VAL A 48 -1.10 -12.30 -4.82
N PRO A 49 -2.21 -12.45 -4.08
CA PRO A 49 -2.50 -11.59 -2.96
C PRO A 49 -1.38 -11.57 -1.91
N ASP A 50 -1.24 -10.45 -1.22
CA ASP A 50 -0.31 -10.23 -0.11
C ASP A 50 -0.89 -10.72 1.23
N SER A 51 -1.47 -11.92 1.27
CA SER A 51 -1.88 -12.64 2.49
C SER A 51 -1.83 -14.13 2.22
N VAL A 52 -1.15 -14.89 3.07
CA VAL A 52 -1.05 -16.35 2.94
C VAL A 52 -2.42 -16.99 3.20
N GLU A 53 -3.13 -16.49 4.20
CA GLU A 53 -4.43 -16.96 4.62
C GLU A 53 -5.44 -16.77 3.49
N TYR A 54 -5.47 -15.59 2.89
CA TYR A 54 -6.35 -15.31 1.77
C TYR A 54 -5.98 -16.13 0.53
N CYS A 55 -4.68 -16.26 0.22
CA CYS A 55 -4.18 -17.16 -0.83
C CYS A 55 -4.71 -18.58 -0.66
N LYS A 56 -4.58 -19.17 0.53
CA LYS A 56 -5.08 -20.53 0.82
C LYS A 56 -6.58 -20.63 0.58
N VAL A 57 -7.36 -19.67 1.07
CA VAL A 57 -8.82 -19.67 0.90
C VAL A 57 -9.25 -19.62 -0.57
N ILE A 58 -8.48 -18.96 -1.43
CA ILE A 58 -8.78 -18.92 -2.87
C ILE A 58 -8.16 -20.06 -3.67
N GLY A 59 -7.41 -20.97 -3.05
CA GLY A 59 -6.81 -22.14 -3.71
C GLY A 59 -5.36 -21.96 -4.16
N ILE A 60 -4.61 -21.05 -3.52
CA ILE A 60 -3.18 -20.83 -3.73
C ILE A 60 -2.43 -21.20 -2.44
N ASP A 61 -1.63 -22.26 -2.48
CA ASP A 61 -0.73 -22.61 -1.37
C ASP A 61 0.65 -21.97 -1.56
N ILE A 62 0.71 -20.65 -1.41
CA ILE A 62 1.93 -19.88 -1.71
C ILE A 62 3.12 -20.29 -0.84
N GLU A 63 2.88 -20.66 0.43
CA GLU A 63 3.95 -21.16 1.30
C GLU A 63 4.53 -22.48 0.78
N LYS A 64 3.67 -23.40 0.33
CA LYS A 64 4.11 -24.67 -0.26
C LYS A 64 4.91 -24.42 -1.53
N TRP A 65 4.45 -23.54 -2.41
CA TRP A 65 5.15 -23.19 -3.66
C TRP A 65 6.53 -22.60 -3.40
N LEU A 66 6.65 -21.73 -2.40
CA LEU A 66 7.94 -21.17 -1.99
C LEU A 66 8.85 -22.24 -1.37
N SER A 67 8.33 -23.08 -0.47
CA SER A 67 9.11 -24.11 0.22
C SER A 67 9.61 -25.24 -0.70
N GLU A 68 8.86 -25.55 -1.75
CA GLU A 68 9.23 -26.54 -2.76
C GLU A 68 10.09 -25.94 -3.89
N GLY A 69 10.40 -24.63 -3.85
CA GLY A 69 11.20 -23.97 -4.88
C GLY A 69 10.50 -23.91 -6.26
N LEU A 70 9.17 -23.82 -6.27
CA LEU A 70 8.40 -23.87 -7.51
C LEU A 70 8.40 -22.55 -8.28
N ILE A 71 8.70 -21.42 -7.61
CA ILE A 71 8.64 -20.07 -8.19
C ILE A 71 9.93 -19.30 -7.89
N ASP A 72 10.33 -18.44 -8.82
CA ASP A 72 11.55 -17.62 -8.71
C ASP A 72 11.25 -16.17 -8.29
N ILE A 73 10.06 -15.68 -8.67
CA ILE A 73 9.64 -14.30 -8.42
C ILE A 73 8.19 -14.27 -7.92
N MET A 74 7.97 -13.66 -6.76
CA MET A 74 6.66 -13.43 -6.17
C MET A 74 6.24 -11.96 -6.32
N VAL A 75 5.28 -11.71 -7.21
CA VAL A 75 4.63 -10.40 -7.33
C VAL A 75 3.45 -10.35 -6.38
N VAL A 76 3.39 -9.34 -5.53
CA VAL A 76 2.35 -9.23 -4.49
C VAL A 76 1.52 -7.97 -4.61
N SER A 77 0.35 -8.02 -3.97
CA SER A 77 -0.72 -7.03 -4.12
C SER A 77 -1.26 -6.96 -5.56
N SER A 78 -2.33 -6.18 -5.73
CA SER A 78 -2.88 -5.82 -7.04
C SER A 78 -3.77 -4.58 -6.86
N TYR A 79 -5.00 -4.60 -7.38
CA TYR A 79 -6.05 -3.65 -7.05
C TYR A 79 -6.51 -3.71 -5.58
N LEU A 80 -5.92 -4.64 -4.82
CA LEU A 80 -6.12 -4.89 -3.40
C LEU A 80 -4.76 -4.99 -2.71
N GLN A 81 -4.69 -4.52 -1.46
CA GLN A 81 -3.57 -4.70 -0.56
C GLN A 81 -4.11 -5.12 0.80
N LEU A 82 -3.66 -6.27 1.31
CA LEU A 82 -4.16 -6.87 2.55
C LEU A 82 -3.17 -6.70 3.71
N ASN A 83 -1.87 -6.71 3.43
CA ASN A 83 -0.82 -6.52 4.41
C ASN A 83 0.15 -5.41 3.99
N TYR A 84 0.96 -4.94 4.93
CA TYR A 84 2.18 -4.20 4.60
C TYR A 84 3.15 -5.13 3.86
N TRP A 85 3.93 -4.61 2.92
CA TRP A 85 4.72 -5.44 2.00
C TRP A 85 5.83 -6.24 2.68
N GLU A 86 6.30 -5.80 3.84
CA GLU A 86 7.25 -6.52 4.70
C GLU A 86 6.75 -7.93 5.05
N TYR A 87 5.43 -8.14 5.11
CA TYR A 87 4.82 -9.46 5.29
C TYR A 87 5.25 -10.41 4.18
N SER A 88 5.05 -9.99 2.92
CA SER A 88 5.38 -10.78 1.74
C SER A 88 6.87 -10.83 1.47
N VAL A 89 7.60 -9.73 1.71
CA VAL A 89 9.06 -9.66 1.55
C VAL A 89 9.73 -10.65 2.50
N SER A 90 9.37 -10.64 3.79
CA SER A 90 9.90 -11.58 4.78
C SER A 90 9.61 -13.03 4.39
N LEU A 91 8.41 -13.31 3.88
CA LEU A 91 8.02 -14.64 3.42
C LEU A 91 8.83 -15.10 2.20
N GLY A 92 8.98 -14.25 1.17
CA GLY A 92 9.77 -14.59 -0.02
C GLY A 92 11.24 -14.79 0.31
N HIS A 93 11.82 -13.86 1.08
CA HIS A 93 13.23 -13.91 1.48
C HIS A 93 13.56 -15.12 2.35
N LYS A 94 12.62 -15.60 3.19
CA LYS A 94 12.76 -16.86 3.94
C LYS A 94 13.10 -18.06 3.03
N TYR A 95 12.62 -18.07 1.80
CA TYR A 95 12.83 -19.14 0.82
C TYR A 95 13.73 -18.71 -0.35
N GLY A 96 14.42 -17.57 -0.25
CA GLY A 96 15.31 -17.08 -1.31
C GLY A 96 14.60 -16.55 -2.57
N VAL A 97 13.29 -16.28 -2.50
CA VAL A 97 12.48 -15.82 -3.64
C VAL A 97 12.38 -14.30 -3.65
N LYS A 98 12.53 -13.70 -4.83
CA LYS A 98 12.48 -12.25 -5.03
C LYS A 98 11.05 -11.73 -4.97
N VAL A 99 10.83 -10.61 -4.28
CA VAL A 99 9.48 -10.06 -4.06
C VAL A 99 9.33 -8.70 -4.71
N TYR A 100 8.28 -8.58 -5.53
CA TYR A 100 7.97 -7.36 -6.30
C TYR A 100 6.55 -6.89 -6.00
N PRO A 101 6.36 -5.93 -5.07
CA PRO A 101 5.07 -5.30 -4.89
C PRO A 101 4.57 -4.59 -6.16
N SER A 102 3.29 -4.78 -6.45
CA SER A 102 2.63 -4.22 -7.62
C SER A 102 1.99 -2.86 -7.31
N LEU A 103 2.35 -1.85 -8.10
CA LEU A 103 1.67 -0.57 -8.17
C LEU A 103 0.66 -0.63 -9.32
N ASP A 104 -0.62 -0.51 -8.95
CA ASP A 104 -1.76 -0.66 -9.85
C ASP A 104 -2.51 0.67 -9.92
N GLU A 105 -3.24 0.90 -11.02
CA GLU A 105 -4.14 2.05 -11.12
C GLU A 105 -5.13 2.14 -9.95
N ILE A 106 -5.38 3.37 -9.49
CA ILE A 106 -6.23 3.64 -8.34
C ILE A 106 -7.69 3.70 -8.78
N ARG A 107 -8.53 2.86 -8.15
CA ARG A 107 -9.96 2.71 -8.44
C ARG A 107 -10.81 3.19 -7.28
N ILE A 108 -10.85 4.51 -7.08
CA ILE A 108 -11.70 5.15 -6.06
C ILE A 108 -12.76 6.02 -6.78
N PRO A 109 -14.04 5.97 -6.35
CA PRO A 109 -15.10 6.77 -6.99
C PRO A 109 -14.96 8.28 -6.84
N ASP A 110 -14.45 8.73 -5.69
CA ASP A 110 -14.20 10.16 -5.41
C ASP A 110 -13.12 10.71 -6.36
N GLN A 111 -13.50 11.67 -7.21
CA GLN A 111 -12.66 12.15 -8.31
C GLN A 111 -11.44 12.92 -7.82
N GLU A 112 -11.56 13.70 -6.76
CA GLU A 112 -10.46 14.47 -6.18
C GLU A 112 -9.41 13.54 -5.58
N ALA A 113 -9.85 12.58 -4.75
CA ALA A 113 -8.97 11.57 -4.16
C ALA A 113 -8.34 10.67 -5.21
N LYS A 114 -9.07 10.33 -6.28
CA LYS A 114 -8.55 9.59 -7.42
C LYS A 114 -7.47 10.37 -8.15
N ALA A 115 -7.71 11.64 -8.47
CA ALA A 115 -6.73 12.50 -9.14
C ALA A 115 -5.46 12.66 -8.30
N LEU A 116 -5.60 12.94 -7.00
CA LEU A 116 -4.48 13.08 -6.07
C LEU A 116 -3.64 11.79 -6.00
N ARG A 117 -4.28 10.63 -5.79
CA ARG A 117 -3.58 9.33 -5.72
C ARG A 117 -3.01 8.84 -7.05
N SER A 118 -3.51 9.37 -8.17
CA SER A 118 -2.99 9.06 -9.51
C SER A 118 -1.83 9.98 -9.90
N SER A 119 -1.45 10.94 -9.05
CA SER A 119 -0.37 11.88 -9.34
C SER A 119 1.01 11.23 -9.27
N PRO A 120 2.03 11.78 -9.95
CA PRO A 120 3.40 11.31 -9.85
C PRO A 120 3.93 11.28 -8.41
N GLU A 121 3.59 12.27 -7.58
CA GLU A 121 3.98 12.37 -6.17
C GLU A 121 3.43 11.20 -5.34
N SER A 122 2.20 10.77 -5.60
CA SER A 122 1.60 9.60 -4.96
C SER A 122 2.29 8.29 -5.39
N TYR A 123 2.62 8.14 -6.68
CA TYR A 123 3.36 6.98 -7.16
C TYR A 123 4.80 6.94 -6.65
N ARG A 124 5.45 8.10 -6.48
CA ARG A 124 6.78 8.18 -5.84
C ARG A 124 6.72 7.76 -4.37
N GLY A 125 5.69 8.19 -3.64
CA GLY A 125 5.46 7.75 -2.25
C GLY A 125 5.23 6.24 -2.16
N LEU A 126 4.42 5.68 -3.06
CA LEU A 126 4.25 4.23 -3.20
C LEU A 126 5.57 3.51 -3.48
N ALA A 127 6.34 3.96 -4.48
CA ALA A 127 7.62 3.36 -4.83
C ALA A 127 8.63 3.44 -3.67
N MET A 128 8.68 4.57 -2.96
CA MET A 128 9.52 4.70 -1.77
C MET A 128 9.12 3.71 -0.67
N ASN A 129 7.82 3.48 -0.44
CA ASN A 129 7.34 2.45 0.48
C ASN A 129 7.67 1.02 0.00
N VAL A 130 7.74 0.76 -1.32
CA VAL A 130 8.19 -0.53 -1.85
C VAL A 130 9.64 -0.76 -1.45
N TRP A 131 10.51 0.20 -1.73
CA TRP A 131 11.93 0.10 -1.38
C TRP A 131 12.16 0.03 0.12
N SER A 132 11.41 0.79 0.92
CA SER A 132 11.56 0.77 2.38
C SER A 132 11.15 -0.58 2.99
N SER A 133 10.22 -1.31 2.35
CA SER A 133 9.84 -2.67 2.78
C SER A 133 10.91 -3.73 2.59
N GLY A 134 12.01 -3.41 1.89
CA GLY A 134 13.07 -4.37 1.55
C GLY A 134 12.78 -5.22 0.31
N ALA A 135 11.77 -4.86 -0.48
CA ALA A 135 11.44 -5.54 -1.73
C ALA A 135 12.59 -5.48 -2.76
N ASP A 136 12.57 -6.41 -3.71
CA ASP A 136 13.60 -6.57 -4.74
C ASP A 136 13.30 -5.77 -6.02
N GLY A 137 12.13 -5.15 -6.09
CA GLY A 137 11.78 -4.22 -7.15
C GLY A 137 10.31 -3.80 -7.14
N VAL A 138 9.99 -2.87 -8.02
CA VAL A 138 8.64 -2.31 -8.20
C VAL A 138 8.05 -2.89 -9.49
N LEU A 139 6.87 -3.49 -9.42
CA LEU A 139 6.10 -3.85 -10.62
C LEU A 139 5.04 -2.79 -10.90
N LEU A 140 4.97 -2.28 -12.13
CA LEU A 140 3.92 -1.36 -12.56
C LEU A 140 2.89 -2.11 -13.42
N PHE A 141 1.67 -2.30 -12.91
CA PHE A 141 0.63 -3.05 -13.60
C PHE A 141 -0.39 -2.13 -14.29
N ASN A 142 -0.75 -2.45 -15.54
CA ASN A 142 -1.61 -1.61 -16.39
C ASN A 142 -1.11 -0.15 -16.52
N TYR A 143 0.21 0.01 -16.49
CA TYR A 143 0.89 1.30 -16.58
C TYR A 143 1.38 1.59 -18.00
N PHE A 144 0.44 1.91 -18.89
CA PHE A 144 0.74 2.18 -20.30
C PHE A 144 1.41 3.55 -20.48
N LEU A 145 2.61 3.57 -21.07
CA LEU A 145 3.47 4.76 -21.18
C LEU A 145 2.99 5.78 -22.21
N HIS A 146 2.28 5.34 -23.26
CA HIS A 146 1.78 6.21 -24.33
C HIS A 146 0.60 7.09 -23.91
N LEU A 147 0.06 6.88 -22.70
CA LEU A 147 -1.12 7.60 -22.23
C LEU A 147 -0.78 8.94 -21.56
N ASP A 148 0.45 9.11 -21.06
CA ASP A 148 0.82 10.28 -20.25
C ASP A 148 2.35 10.38 -20.11
N SER A 149 2.93 11.55 -20.41
CA SER A 149 4.37 11.80 -20.30
C SER A 149 4.90 11.70 -18.86
N ASN A 150 4.06 11.93 -17.86
CA ASN A 150 4.42 11.73 -16.46
C ASN A 150 4.72 10.26 -16.14
N ARG A 151 4.15 9.32 -16.91
CA ARG A 151 4.41 7.89 -16.74
C ARG A 151 5.83 7.50 -17.15
N VAL A 152 6.36 8.16 -18.18
CA VAL A 152 7.77 8.00 -18.56
C VAL A 152 8.68 8.57 -17.47
N LYS A 153 8.30 9.70 -16.87
CA LYS A 153 9.05 10.29 -15.76
C LYS A 153 9.15 9.34 -14.57
N LEU A 154 8.03 8.71 -14.18
CA LEU A 154 8.02 7.76 -13.07
C LEU A 154 8.97 6.57 -13.31
N LEU A 155 9.08 6.03 -14.53
CA LEU A 155 10.02 4.95 -14.82
C LEU A 155 11.48 5.32 -14.53
N ASN A 156 11.86 6.57 -14.83
CA ASN A 156 13.20 7.08 -14.58
C ASN A 156 13.44 7.44 -13.09
N GLU A 157 12.42 7.36 -12.24
CA GLU A 157 12.50 7.74 -10.83
C GLU A 157 12.27 6.54 -9.90
N ALA A 158 11.26 5.72 -10.17
CA ALA A 158 10.77 4.68 -9.26
C ALA A 158 11.70 3.48 -9.09
N HIS A 159 12.70 3.32 -9.96
CA HIS A 159 13.64 2.21 -9.92
C HIS A 159 14.77 2.38 -8.89
N ASP A 160 14.93 3.58 -8.31
CA ASP A 160 16.02 3.88 -7.39
C ASP A 160 15.56 4.79 -6.23
N PRO A 161 15.61 4.31 -4.97
CA PRO A 161 15.26 5.13 -3.81
C PRO A 161 16.16 6.37 -3.64
N GLU A 162 17.40 6.37 -4.15
CA GLU A 162 18.30 7.52 -4.10
C GLU A 162 17.84 8.66 -5.00
N ILE A 163 17.17 8.36 -6.12
CA ILE A 163 16.50 9.37 -6.94
C ILE A 163 15.26 9.88 -6.21
N LEU A 164 14.47 8.97 -5.65
CA LEU A 164 13.21 9.31 -4.99
C LEU A 164 13.41 10.20 -3.76
N LYS A 165 14.47 10.02 -2.96
CA LYS A 165 14.61 10.68 -1.64
C LYS A 165 14.45 12.20 -1.67
N GLY A 166 14.86 12.88 -2.74
CA GLY A 166 14.72 14.34 -2.88
C GLY A 166 13.44 14.83 -3.54
N LEU A 167 12.60 13.93 -4.07
CA LEU A 167 11.38 14.28 -4.79
C LEU A 167 10.20 14.45 -3.84
N GLU A 168 9.25 15.30 -4.24
CA GLU A 168 7.98 15.46 -3.54
C GLU A 168 7.14 14.18 -3.62
N LYS A 169 6.58 13.79 -2.46
CA LYS A 169 5.82 12.55 -2.29
C LYS A 169 4.58 12.76 -1.44
N PHE A 170 3.53 12.01 -1.76
CA PHE A 170 2.34 11.89 -0.93
C PHE A 170 2.23 10.47 -0.36
N TYR A 171 2.01 10.37 0.94
CA TYR A 171 1.77 9.14 1.69
C TYR A 171 0.35 9.16 2.20
N PHE A 172 -0.39 8.06 2.09
CA PHE A 172 -1.81 8.00 2.47
C PHE A 172 -2.02 6.97 3.57
N ALA A 173 -3.01 7.19 4.45
CA ALA A 173 -3.47 6.17 5.37
C ALA A 173 -3.87 4.88 4.61
N SER A 174 -4.58 5.04 3.49
CA SER A 174 -4.86 3.96 2.56
C SER A 174 -4.88 4.45 1.11
N MET A 175 -4.10 3.80 0.25
CA MET A 175 -4.09 4.09 -1.18
C MET A 175 -5.31 3.52 -1.91
N ARG A 176 -5.76 2.33 -1.51
CA ARG A 176 -6.83 1.58 -2.20
C ARG A 176 -8.12 1.48 -1.38
N GLY A 177 -8.08 1.86 -0.10
CA GLY A 177 -9.15 1.58 0.85
C GLY A 177 -9.36 0.08 1.00
N LYS A 178 -10.61 -0.35 1.13
CA LYS A 178 -10.94 -1.78 1.14
C LYS A 178 -10.63 -2.48 -0.19
N GLY A 179 -10.50 -1.75 -1.30
CA GLY A 179 -10.34 -2.33 -2.62
C GLY A 179 -11.55 -3.16 -3.06
N GLY A 180 -11.41 -3.85 -4.18
CA GLY A 180 -12.45 -4.74 -4.69
C GLY A 180 -11.87 -5.81 -5.60
N ILE A 181 -12.45 -7.02 -5.52
CA ILE A 181 -12.05 -8.15 -6.36
C ILE A 181 -13.00 -8.23 -7.55
N ALA A 182 -12.43 -8.24 -8.75
CA ALA A 182 -13.23 -8.38 -9.97
C ALA A 182 -13.99 -9.71 -9.99
N GLY A 183 -15.26 -9.68 -10.42
CA GLY A 183 -16.07 -10.88 -10.62
C GLY A 183 -16.61 -11.52 -9.34
N GLY A 184 -16.67 -10.78 -8.23
CA GLY A 184 -17.30 -11.27 -6.98
C GLY A 184 -16.52 -12.38 -6.29
N GLY A 185 -15.18 -12.23 -6.25
CA GLY A 185 -14.30 -13.18 -5.56
C GLY A 185 -14.62 -13.37 -4.07
N TYR A 186 -13.98 -14.36 -3.44
CA TYR A 186 -14.15 -14.65 -2.02
C TYR A 186 -13.94 -13.38 -1.16
N PRO A 187 -14.79 -13.09 -0.15
CA PRO A 187 -14.66 -11.90 0.69
C PRO A 187 -13.29 -11.77 1.34
N HIS A 188 -12.65 -10.60 1.20
CA HIS A 188 -11.26 -10.41 1.62
C HIS A 188 -11.11 -9.55 2.86
N GLU A 189 -12.16 -8.86 3.32
CA GLU A 189 -12.04 -7.85 4.39
C GLU A 189 -11.49 -8.43 5.70
N GLN A 190 -11.82 -9.68 6.02
CA GLN A 190 -11.33 -10.36 7.24
C GLN A 190 -9.81 -10.64 7.22
N PHE A 191 -9.16 -10.54 6.06
CA PHE A 191 -7.71 -10.75 5.90
C PHE A 191 -6.94 -9.43 5.80
N MET A 192 -7.63 -8.28 5.90
CA MET A 192 -7.02 -6.97 5.80
C MET A 192 -6.45 -6.54 7.15
N ASN A 193 -5.12 -6.38 7.21
CA ASN A 193 -4.35 -6.01 8.39
C ASN A 193 -3.75 -4.59 8.28
N ILE A 194 -4.23 -3.79 7.32
CA ILE A 194 -3.81 -2.40 7.10
C ILE A 194 -5.02 -1.46 7.13
N PRO A 195 -4.82 -0.15 7.34
CA PRO A 195 -5.92 0.81 7.31
C PRO A 195 -6.63 0.85 5.96
N SER A 196 -7.95 1.04 6.02
CA SER A 196 -8.80 1.19 4.84
C SER A 196 -9.31 2.61 4.63
N LEU A 197 -8.86 3.60 5.42
CA LEU A 197 -9.39 4.96 5.35
C LEU A 197 -9.13 5.59 3.97
N ASN A 198 -10.23 5.87 3.26
CA ASN A 198 -10.30 6.72 2.08
C ASN A 198 -11.76 7.21 1.92
N PRO A 199 -12.10 8.02 0.91
CA PRO A 199 -13.46 8.54 0.79
C PRO A 199 -14.55 7.47 0.60
N ALA A 200 -14.21 6.28 0.12
CA ALA A 200 -15.12 5.15 -0.01
C ALA A 200 -15.24 4.31 1.28
N SER A 201 -14.42 4.58 2.29
CA SER A 201 -14.41 3.90 3.59
C SER A 201 -14.08 4.91 4.69
N PRO A 202 -14.97 5.91 4.91
CA PRO A 202 -14.75 6.96 5.90
C PRO A 202 -14.88 6.41 7.33
N ILE A 203 -14.29 7.13 8.27
CA ILE A 203 -14.36 6.83 9.71
C ILE A 203 -15.15 7.94 10.40
N ASN A 204 -16.13 7.54 11.23
CA ASN A 204 -16.82 8.45 12.12
C ASN A 204 -16.07 8.55 13.43
N ILE A 205 -15.87 9.76 13.94
CA ILE A 205 -15.28 10.03 15.25
C ILE A 205 -16.33 10.68 16.12
N ASN A 206 -16.69 10.01 17.21
CA ASN A 206 -17.64 10.54 18.17
C ASN A 206 -16.97 11.47 19.19
N PRO A 207 -17.70 12.41 19.79
CA PRO A 207 -17.19 13.22 20.88
C PRO A 207 -16.55 12.38 21.99
N GLY A 208 -15.33 12.74 22.41
CA GLY A 208 -14.57 12.02 23.44
C GLY A 208 -13.79 10.79 22.95
N GLU A 209 -14.04 10.32 21.73
CA GLU A 209 -13.30 9.21 21.13
C GLU A 209 -11.94 9.68 20.56
N GLU A 210 -10.87 8.93 20.84
CA GLU A 210 -9.58 9.08 20.17
C GLU A 210 -9.43 7.95 19.14
N VAL A 211 -9.22 8.33 17.87
CA VAL A 211 -8.97 7.38 16.77
C VAL A 211 -7.51 7.51 16.37
N THR A 212 -6.81 6.37 16.27
CA THR A 212 -5.42 6.33 15.79
C THR A 212 -5.33 5.59 14.47
N ILE A 213 -4.67 6.20 13.48
CA ILE A 213 -4.51 5.66 12.13
C ILE A 213 -3.02 5.59 11.81
N PRO A 214 -2.47 4.40 11.55
CA PRO A 214 -1.09 4.27 11.12
C PRO A 214 -0.94 4.74 9.67
N ILE A 215 0.19 5.37 9.36
CA ILE A 215 0.61 5.74 8.01
C ILE A 215 2.04 5.27 7.77
N LYS A 216 2.28 4.66 6.61
CA LYS A 216 3.61 4.22 6.19
C LYS A 216 4.32 5.30 5.40
N ILE A 217 5.50 5.71 5.87
CA ILE A 217 6.37 6.71 5.26
C ILE A 217 7.76 6.10 5.08
N GLY A 218 8.13 5.79 3.84
CA GLY A 218 9.44 5.21 3.52
C GLY A 218 10.58 6.24 3.44
N ASP A 219 10.28 7.54 3.43
CA ASP A 219 11.27 8.62 3.48
C ASP A 219 12.01 8.63 4.82
N ASP A 220 13.34 8.71 4.76
CA ASP A 220 14.14 9.29 5.85
C ASP A 220 14.10 10.82 5.68
N VAL A 221 13.20 11.50 6.38
CA VAL A 221 13.00 12.96 6.20
C VAL A 221 14.22 13.81 6.59
N LYS A 222 15.24 13.21 7.21
CA LYS A 222 16.48 13.87 7.63
C LYS A 222 17.68 13.55 6.74
N TRP A 223 17.49 12.83 5.64
CA TRP A 223 18.58 12.37 4.78
C TRP A 223 19.53 13.50 4.32
N GLY A 224 19.00 14.70 4.09
CA GLY A 224 19.69 15.83 3.46
C GLY A 224 20.13 16.96 4.40
N VAL A 225 20.03 16.76 5.72
CA VAL A 225 20.31 17.83 6.71
C VAL A 225 21.75 18.36 6.59
N LYS A 226 22.72 17.50 6.28
CA LYS A 226 24.13 17.90 6.10
C LYS A 226 24.32 18.76 4.85
N GLU A 227 23.54 18.50 3.82
CA GLU A 227 23.50 19.21 2.54
C GLU A 227 22.60 20.45 2.57
N LYS A 228 22.01 20.79 3.74
CA LYS A 228 21.05 21.88 3.93
C LYS A 228 19.75 21.72 3.14
N ILE A 229 19.36 20.47 2.90
CA ILE A 229 18.09 20.08 2.31
C ILE A 229 17.16 19.66 3.46
N PHE A 230 16.03 20.34 3.59
CA PHE A 230 15.08 20.20 4.68
C PHE A 230 13.70 19.83 4.16
N ALA A 231 13.03 18.93 4.87
CA ALA A 231 11.67 18.52 4.54
C ALA A 231 10.63 19.56 5.02
N ASN A 232 9.78 20.02 4.12
CA ASN A 232 8.49 20.63 4.44
C ASN A 232 7.43 19.52 4.50
N ILE A 233 6.94 19.24 5.71
CA ILE A 233 6.01 18.13 5.96
C ILE A 233 4.65 18.70 6.38
N LYS A 234 3.61 18.26 5.68
CA LYS A 234 2.22 18.63 5.99
C LYS A 234 1.33 17.42 6.11
N LEU A 235 0.53 17.36 7.18
CA LEU A 235 -0.55 16.40 7.36
C LEU A 235 -1.86 17.03 6.89
N PHE A 236 -2.63 16.29 6.11
CA PHE A 236 -3.94 16.68 5.60
C PHE A 236 -5.00 15.72 6.13
N LEU A 237 -6.05 16.28 6.74
CA LEU A 237 -7.22 15.56 7.21
C LEU A 237 -8.44 16.09 6.45
N ARG A 238 -9.08 15.25 5.63
CA ARG A 238 -10.27 15.62 4.85
C ARG A 238 -11.54 15.14 5.55
N PHE A 239 -12.55 15.99 5.67
CA PHE A 239 -13.80 15.65 6.34
C PHE A 239 -14.99 15.79 5.39
N LYS A 240 -16.03 14.96 5.59
CA LYS A 240 -17.32 15.14 4.90
C LYS A 240 -17.95 16.49 5.24
N GLN A 241 -17.85 16.88 6.50
CA GLN A 241 -18.17 18.22 6.99
C GLN A 241 -17.06 18.62 7.97
N VAL A 242 -16.34 19.70 7.64
CA VAL A 242 -15.17 20.13 8.41
C VAL A 242 -15.62 20.65 9.78
N PRO A 243 -15.13 20.04 10.89
CA PRO A 243 -15.34 20.59 12.23
C PRO A 243 -14.64 21.94 12.37
N ASP A 244 -14.91 22.66 13.46
CA ASP A 244 -14.05 23.79 13.84
C ASP A 244 -12.61 23.27 14.02
N GLU A 245 -11.67 23.83 13.28
CA GLU A 245 -10.28 23.39 13.31
C GLU A 245 -9.65 23.51 14.70
N LYS A 246 -10.14 24.43 15.55
CA LYS A 246 -9.69 24.57 16.95
C LYS A 246 -10.24 23.49 17.87
N ALA A 247 -11.30 22.80 17.46
CA ALA A 247 -11.87 21.67 18.18
C ALA A 247 -11.20 20.33 17.83
N VAL A 248 -10.26 20.34 16.88
CA VAL A 248 -9.54 19.14 16.42
C VAL A 248 -8.17 19.06 17.07
N MET A 249 -7.98 18.08 17.95
CA MET A 249 -6.69 17.75 18.52
C MET A 249 -6.07 16.60 17.71
N VAL A 250 -4.86 16.84 17.20
CA VAL A 250 -4.11 15.85 16.41
C VAL A 250 -2.76 15.62 17.04
N LYS A 251 -2.36 14.34 17.14
CA LYS A 251 -1.01 13.93 17.53
C LYS A 251 -0.36 13.18 16.38
N PHE A 252 0.92 13.45 16.14
CA PHE A 252 1.76 12.70 15.22
C PHE A 252 2.87 12.03 16.03
N ASN A 253 2.87 10.70 16.08
CA ASN A 253 3.74 9.91 16.94
C ASN A 253 3.73 10.41 18.40
N GLY A 254 2.53 10.71 18.92
CA GLY A 254 2.34 11.23 20.28
C GLY A 254 2.57 12.74 20.45
N ASN A 255 3.17 13.43 19.48
CA ASN A 255 3.42 14.86 19.54
C ASN A 255 2.22 15.67 19.05
N ILE A 256 1.73 16.60 19.88
CA ILE A 256 0.59 17.47 19.53
C ILE A 256 0.97 18.39 18.37
N LEU A 257 0.12 18.43 17.34
CA LEU A 257 0.21 19.37 16.24
C LEU A 257 -0.60 20.63 16.57
N ASN A 258 -0.01 21.79 16.32
CA ASN A 258 -0.61 23.10 16.63
C ASN A 258 -0.88 23.90 15.35
N ASN A 259 -1.62 25.00 15.49
CA ASN A 259 -1.91 25.97 14.42
C ASN A 259 -2.55 25.32 13.17
N PRO A 260 -3.67 24.60 13.32
CA PRO A 260 -4.37 24.04 12.17
C PRO A 260 -4.78 25.14 11.19
N CYS A 261 -4.66 24.84 9.90
CA CYS A 261 -5.17 25.68 8.82
C CYS A 261 -6.32 24.97 8.12
N LYS A 262 -7.50 25.59 8.12
CA LYS A 262 -8.63 25.10 7.35
C LYS A 262 -8.50 25.51 5.88
N ASP A 263 -8.66 24.54 4.99
CA ASP A 263 -8.70 24.74 3.54
C ASP A 263 -9.86 23.93 2.95
N SER A 264 -10.96 24.62 2.61
CA SER A 264 -12.19 24.02 2.10
C SER A 264 -12.71 22.87 2.98
N ASP A 265 -12.54 21.62 2.53
CA ASP A 265 -12.96 20.39 3.19
C ASP A 265 -11.84 19.69 4.00
N LYS A 266 -10.70 20.37 4.17
CA LYS A 266 -9.51 19.85 4.85
C LYS A 266 -9.09 20.70 6.04
N ILE A 267 -8.45 20.06 7.00
CA ILE A 267 -7.64 20.68 8.04
C ILE A 267 -6.20 20.23 7.82
N ILE A 268 -5.29 21.19 7.77
CA ILE A 268 -3.88 21.01 7.44
C ILE A 268 -3.02 21.37 8.65
N PHE A 269 -2.05 20.53 8.96
CA PHE A 269 -1.07 20.76 10.01
C PHE A 269 0.34 20.70 9.45
N ASP A 270 1.21 21.60 9.90
CA ASP A 270 2.65 21.44 9.71
C ASP A 270 3.16 20.37 10.69
N VAL A 271 4.01 19.47 10.21
CA VAL A 271 4.63 18.41 11.00
C VAL A 271 6.13 18.68 11.06
N LYS A 272 6.72 18.63 12.25
CA LYS A 272 8.17 18.73 12.39
C LYS A 272 8.82 17.44 11.89
N ASP A 273 9.97 17.58 11.25
CA ASP A 273 10.80 16.45 10.80
C ASP A 273 11.16 15.49 11.96
N ASP A 274 11.45 16.02 13.15
CA ASP A 274 11.69 15.24 14.37
C ASP A 274 10.51 14.37 14.82
N TYR A 275 9.29 14.64 14.34
CA TYR A 275 8.11 13.84 14.69
C TYR A 275 7.93 12.65 13.74
N VAL A 276 8.59 12.64 12.59
CA VAL A 276 8.43 11.60 11.56
C VAL A 276 9.53 10.57 11.70
N VAL A 277 9.14 9.30 11.71
CA VAL A 277 10.07 8.17 11.62
C VAL A 277 9.92 7.49 10.27
N LYS A 278 11.01 6.93 9.75
CA LYS A 278 10.93 6.01 8.63
C LYS A 278 10.10 4.79 9.08
N GLU A 279 9.25 4.29 8.20
CA GLU A 279 8.26 3.24 8.42
C GLU A 279 6.93 3.72 9.02
N SER A 280 6.51 3.16 10.16
CA SER A 280 5.15 3.32 10.69
C SER A 280 5.06 4.56 11.57
N ASN A 281 4.13 5.44 11.23
CA ASN A 281 3.82 6.65 11.98
C ASN A 281 2.36 6.60 12.44
N MET A 282 2.09 7.01 13.68
CA MET A 282 0.76 7.01 14.27
C MET A 282 0.16 8.41 14.24
N VAL A 283 -0.98 8.57 13.57
CA VAL A 283 -1.75 9.81 13.60
C VAL A 283 -2.98 9.59 14.47
N SER A 284 -2.99 10.22 15.65
CA SER A 284 -4.13 10.19 16.56
C SER A 284 -4.96 11.45 16.40
N PHE A 285 -6.28 11.29 16.39
CA PHE A 285 -7.25 12.35 16.21
C PHE A 285 -8.31 12.26 17.33
N GLN A 286 -8.61 13.39 17.95
CA GLN A 286 -9.67 13.51 18.95
C GLN A 286 -10.41 14.85 18.78
N LEU A 287 -11.72 14.83 19.00
CA LEU A 287 -12.54 16.03 19.09
C LEU A 287 -12.52 16.56 20.53
N ALA A 288 -12.33 17.87 20.70
CA ALA A 288 -12.30 18.52 22.00
C ALA A 288 -13.59 18.26 22.80
N ALA A 289 -13.50 18.21 24.13
CA ALA A 289 -14.60 17.83 25.04
C ALA A 289 -15.88 18.68 24.93
N GLY A 290 -15.83 19.86 24.29
CA GLY A 290 -17.00 20.71 24.02
C GLY A 290 -17.62 20.55 22.63
N TYR A 291 -17.06 19.69 21.78
CA TYR A 291 -17.55 19.44 20.43
C TYR A 291 -18.57 18.29 20.45
N ASN A 292 -19.86 18.61 20.37
CA ASN A 292 -20.96 17.65 20.59
C ASN A 292 -21.46 16.95 19.31
N LYS A 293 -20.71 17.03 18.20
CA LYS A 293 -21.09 16.45 16.91
C LYS A 293 -20.09 15.37 16.50
N THR A 294 -20.58 14.31 15.86
CA THR A 294 -19.72 13.35 15.18
C THR A 294 -19.05 14.02 13.99
N ALA A 295 -17.74 13.83 13.84
CA ALA A 295 -17.00 14.22 12.63
C ALA A 295 -16.78 12.98 11.76
N THR A 296 -16.89 13.13 10.44
CA THR A 296 -16.62 12.04 9.48
C THR A 296 -15.34 12.34 8.73
N LEU A 297 -14.24 11.67 9.10
CA LEU A 297 -12.96 11.71 8.41
C LEU A 297 -13.06 10.86 7.13
N THR A 298 -12.85 11.48 5.98
CA THR A 298 -12.94 10.84 4.68
C THR A 298 -11.57 10.56 4.07
N ASP A 299 -10.52 11.30 4.44
CA ASP A 299 -9.18 11.03 3.92
C ASP A 299 -8.08 11.52 4.87
N LEU A 300 -6.92 10.89 4.80
CA LEU A 300 -5.74 11.25 5.58
C LEU A 300 -4.48 10.98 4.75
N TYR A 301 -3.66 12.01 4.56
CA TYR A 301 -2.39 11.87 3.87
C TYR A 301 -1.35 12.87 4.36
N VAL A 302 -0.08 12.54 4.15
CA VAL A 302 1.09 13.35 4.46
C VAL A 302 1.77 13.72 3.14
N ARG A 303 2.09 15.00 2.99
CA ARG A 303 2.95 15.50 1.93
C ARG A 303 4.34 15.76 2.49
N ILE A 304 5.36 15.30 1.78
CA ILE A 304 6.75 15.63 2.04
C ILE A 304 7.34 16.27 0.78
N ARG A 305 7.86 17.50 0.92
CA ARG A 305 8.56 18.23 -0.12
C ARG A 305 9.91 18.73 0.41
N TYR A 306 10.94 18.73 -0.42
CA TYR A 306 12.28 19.22 -0.07
C TYR A 306 12.56 20.57 -0.75
N ASN A 307 13.43 21.39 -0.15
CA ASN A 307 13.81 22.73 -0.64
C ASN A 307 15.08 22.73 -1.47
#